data_AF-A0A453FW74-F1
#
_entry.id   AF-A0A453FW74-F1
#
_cell.length_a   1.000
_cell.length_b   1.000
_cell.length_c   1.000
_cell.angle_alpha   90.00
_cell.angle_beta   90.00
_cell.angle_gamma   90.00
#
_symmetry.space_group_name_H-M   'P 1'
#
loop_
_entity.id
_entity.type
_entity.pdbx_description
1 polymer ?
#
loop_
_entity_poly.entity_id
_entity_poly.type
_entity_poly.pdbx_seq_one_letter_code
_entity_poly.pdbx_strand_id
1 'polypeptide(L)' 'MGKFRKLGRHAAHRVSMLRTMVSQLVKHERIETTVAKAKEVRRKADQMVQLGKD' A
#
# COMPACT_ATOMS: atom_id res chain seq x y z
N MET A 1 7.51 -4.65 -15.15
CA MET A 1 7.70 -4.46 -13.70
C MET A 1 7.59 -2.96 -13.39
N GLY A 2 6.42 -2.49 -12.92
CA GLY A 2 6.14 -1.04 -12.84
C GLY A 2 7.01 -0.30 -11.81
N LYS A 3 7.53 0.86 -12.21
CA LYS A 3 8.35 1.77 -11.39
C LYS A 3 7.59 2.19 -10.13
N PHE A 4 8.11 1.80 -8.96
CA PHE A 4 7.57 2.20 -7.66
C PHE A 4 7.79 3.69 -7.40
N ARG A 5 6.80 4.41 -6.89
CA ARG A 5 7.01 5.80 -6.45
C ARG A 5 7.84 5.84 -5.17
N LYS A 6 8.82 6.74 -5.11
CA LYS A 6 9.68 6.95 -3.92
C LYS A 6 8.94 7.62 -2.75
N LEU A 7 7.83 8.33 -3.03
CA LEU A 7 6.97 9.01 -2.04
C LEU A 7 7.73 9.96 -1.08
N GLY A 8 8.89 10.48 -1.52
CA GLY A 8 9.77 11.34 -0.71
C GLY A 8 10.30 10.68 0.57
N ARG A 9 10.37 9.34 0.65
CA ARG A 9 10.77 8.60 1.85
C ARG A 9 11.90 7.61 1.56
N HIS A 10 12.76 7.40 2.56
CA HIS A 10 13.73 6.29 2.57
C HIS A 10 13.02 4.94 2.40
N ALA A 11 13.73 3.95 1.86
CA ALA A 11 13.16 2.66 1.50
C ALA A 11 12.50 1.94 2.69
N ALA A 12 13.18 1.87 3.83
CA ALA A 12 12.67 1.22 5.04
C ALA A 12 11.34 1.85 5.52
N HIS A 13 11.32 3.19 5.65
CA HIS A 13 10.13 3.91 6.07
C HIS A 13 8.98 3.75 5.06
N ARG A 14 9.27 3.78 3.75
CA ARG A 14 8.24 3.58 2.72
C ARG A 14 7.61 2.20 2.80
N VAL A 15 8.40 1.15 3.04
CA VAL A 15 7.88 -0.22 3.19
C VAL A 15 7.00 -0.34 4.43
N SER A 16 7.46 0.18 5.58
CA SER A 16 6.67 0.19 6.81
C SER A 16 5.35 0.94 6.62
N MET A 17 5.39 2.15 6.06
CA MET A 17 4.20 2.96 5.80
C MET A 17 3.19 2.25 4.88
N LEU A 18 3.64 1.60 3.80
CA LEU A 18 2.75 0.87 2.89
C LEU A 18 2.09 -0.33 3.58
N ARG A 19 2.81 -1.05 4.44
CA ARG A 19 2.25 -2.17 5.21
C ARG A 19 1.16 -1.68 6.15
N THR A 20 1.42 -0.63 6.92
CA THR A 20 0.44 -0.04 7.84
C THR A 20 -0.82 0.43 7.10
N MET A 21 -0.68 1.12 5.97
CA MET A 21 -1.84 1.57 5.19
C MET A 21 -2.67 0.41 4.63
N VAL A 22 -2.03 -0.68 4.19
CA VAL A 22 -2.77 -1.88 3.75
C VAL A 22 -3.51 -2.51 4.92
N SER A 23 -2.89 -2.66 6.09
CA SER A 23 -3.56 -3.18 7.29
C SER A 23 -4.74 -2.30 7.71
N GLN A 24 -4.60 -0.97 7.64
CA GLN A 24 -5.68 -0.03 7.91
C GLN A 24 -6.81 -0.16 6.88
N LEU A 25 -6.48 -0.31 5.60
CA LEU A 25 -7.48 -0.51 4.54
C LEU A 25 -8.31 -1.78 4.77
N VAL A 26 -7.68 -2.89 5.16
CA VAL A 26 -8.41 -4.14 5.47
C VAL A 26 -9.27 -3.97 6.72
N LYS A 27 -8.75 -3.29 7.76
CA LYS A 27 -9.46 -3.12 9.04
C LYS A 27 -10.67 -2.19 8.96
N HIS A 28 -10.56 -1.11 8.18
CA HIS A 28 -11.55 -0.03 8.16
C HIS A 28 -12.35 0.04 6.86
N GLU A 29 -12.08 -0.86 5.91
CA GLU A 29 -12.69 -0.97 4.56
C GLU A 29 -12.48 0.24 3.64
N ARG A 30 -12.19 1.42 4.19
CA ARG A 30 -11.92 2.67 3.48
C ARG A 30 -10.91 3.51 4.25
N ILE A 31 -9.97 4.10 3.53
CA ILE A 31 -9.01 5.08 4.08
C ILE A 31 -8.92 6.28 3.15
N GLU A 32 -8.68 7.46 3.73
CA GLU A 32 -8.43 8.69 2.97
C GLU A 32 -6.93 8.99 2.95
N THR A 33 -6.38 9.24 1.76
CA THR A 33 -4.96 9.54 1.60
C THR A 33 -4.68 10.25 0.27
N THR A 34 -3.45 10.73 0.09
CA THR A 34 -3.04 11.38 -1.17
C THR A 34 -3.10 10.40 -2.34
N VAL A 35 -3.47 10.88 -3.54
CA VAL A 35 -3.58 10.07 -4.76
C VAL A 35 -2.32 9.25 -5.06
N ALA A 36 -1.14 9.83 -4.83
CA ALA A 36 0.13 9.14 -5.06
C ALA A 36 0.31 7.91 -4.15
N LYS A 37 -0.04 8.02 -2.87
CA LYS A 37 0.00 6.91 -1.89
C LYS A 37 -1.07 5.88 -2.20
N ALA A 38 -2.31 6.31 -2.50
CA ALA A 38 -3.41 5.40 -2.80
C ALA A 38 -3.09 4.45 -3.96
N LYS A 39 -2.49 4.98 -5.04
CA LYS A 39 -2.05 4.15 -6.19
C LYS A 39 -0.99 3.10 -5.81
N GLU A 40 -0.10 3.37 -4.86
CA GLU A 40 0.88 2.39 -4.37
C GLU A 40 0.25 1.37 -3.41
N VAL A 41 -0.65 1.83 -2.52
CA VAL A 41 -1.40 0.98 -1.59
C VAL A 41 -2.26 -0.01 -2.35
N ARG A 42 -2.99 0.44 -3.38
CA ARG A 42 -3.83 -0.42 -4.23
C ARG A 42 -3.05 -1.62 -4.75
N ARG A 43 -1.91 -1.38 -5.39
CA ARG A 43 -1.07 -2.45 -5.95
C ARG A 43 -0.58 -3.44 -4.89
N LYS A 44 -0.34 -2.97 -3.66
CA LYS A 44 0.09 -3.83 -2.55
C LYS A 44 -1.09 -4.60 -1.95
N ALA A 45 -2.26 -3.96 -1.82
CA ALA A 45 -3.48 -4.57 -1.35
C ALA A 45 -3.95 -5.69 -2.29
N ASP A 46 -3.94 -5.46 -3.62
CA ASP A 46 -4.31 -6.47 -4.62
C ASP A 46 -3.44 -7.73 -4.49
N GLN A 47 -2.14 -7.58 -4.24
CA GLN A 47 -1.22 -8.69 -3.96
C GLN A 47 -1.58 -9.44 -2.67
N MET A 48 -1.95 -8.72 -1.60
CA MET A 48 -2.33 -9.36 -0.33
C MET A 48 -3.65 -10.11 -0.46
N VAL A 49 -4.60 -9.58 -1.22
CA VAL A 49 -5.88 -10.25 -1.51
C VAL A 49 -5.62 -11.54 -2.29
N GLN A 50 -4.73 -11.53 -3.28
CA GLN A 50 -4.38 -12.75 -4.02
C GLN A 50 -3.77 -13.82 -3.11
N LEU A 51 -2.82 -13.44 -2.25
CA LEU A 51 -2.20 -14.37 -1.28
C LEU A 51 -3.16 -14.91 -0.22
N GLY A 52 -4.29 -14.23 0.04
CA GLY A 52 -5.33 -14.72 0.95
C GLY A 52 -6.40 -15.55 0.27
N LYS A 53 -6.42 -15.60 -1.07
CA LYS A 53 -7.31 -16.48 -1.85
C LYS A 53 -6.71 -17.88 -2.03
N ASP A 54 -5.38 -17.93 -2.18
CA ASP A 54 -4.59 -19.15 -2.29
C ASP A 54 -4.21 -19.68 -0.89
#